data_AF-A0A382UMN5-F1
#
_entry.id   AF-A0A382UMN5-F1
#
_cell.length_a   1.000
_cell.length_b   1.000
_cell.length_c   1.000
_cell.angle_alpha   90.00
_cell.angle_beta   90.00
_cell.angle_gamma   90.00
#
_symmetry.space_group_name_H-M   'P 1'
#
loop_
_entity.id
_entity.type
_entity.pdbx_description
1 polymer ?
#
loop_
_entity_poly.entity_id
_entity_poly.type
_entity_poly.pdbx_seq_one_letter_code
_entity_poly.pdbx_strand_id
1 'polypeptide(L)'
;MNKAFYSIALVALVGFLGFIKPQALEAQLADASATTLGLSGNNTATVRGFGAISVNPAGLAMSGSGFSLALFPTQIRSDLNPIRLADLGDVQRIIIPEVTKEDWLARVTTEGGQTGSLGIDISELAFTSGNFGFQLSTLMVGAFSLSPGVVEGLLY
;
A
#
# COMPACT_ATOMS: atom_id res chain seq x y z
N MET A 1 8.51 -17.79 -27.13
CA MET A 1 9.29 -17.04 -26.12
C MET A 1 8.35 -16.66 -25.00
N ASN A 2 8.55 -17.06 -23.74
CA ASN A 2 7.85 -16.50 -22.55
C ASN A 2 8.28 -17.19 -21.24
N LYS A 3 8.65 -18.48 -21.27
CA LYS A 3 8.95 -19.25 -20.04
C LYS A 3 10.16 -18.70 -19.25
N ALA A 4 11.20 -18.22 -19.93
CA ALA A 4 12.40 -17.68 -19.27
C ALA A 4 12.12 -16.38 -18.50
N PHE A 5 11.28 -15.49 -19.04
CA PHE A 5 10.88 -14.25 -18.36
C PHE A 5 10.05 -14.53 -17.11
N TYR A 6 9.13 -15.50 -17.15
CA TYR A 6 8.36 -15.89 -15.96
C TYR A 6 9.23 -16.50 -14.87
N SER A 7 10.23 -17.32 -15.23
CA SER A 7 11.15 -17.90 -14.25
C SER A 7 12.04 -16.86 -13.57
N ILE A 8 12.56 -15.88 -14.33
CA ILE A 8 13.38 -14.79 -13.77
C ILE A 8 12.53 -13.89 -12.87
N ALA A 9 11.31 -13.53 -13.30
CA ALA A 9 10.40 -12.72 -12.50
C ALA A 9 9.99 -13.42 -11.19
N LEU A 10 9.77 -14.74 -11.22
CA LEU A 10 9.44 -15.52 -10.02
C LEU A 10 10.62 -15.57 -9.05
N VAL A 11 11.85 -15.80 -9.54
CA VAL A 11 13.06 -15.82 -8.69
C VAL A 11 13.33 -14.45 -8.09
N ALA A 12 13.18 -13.38 -8.87
CA ALA A 12 13.34 -12.01 -8.38
C ALA A 12 12.27 -11.67 -7.32
N LEU A 13 11.03 -12.11 -7.52
CA LEU A 13 9.94 -11.94 -6.54
C LEU A 13 10.25 -12.66 -5.23
N VAL A 14 10.70 -13.92 -5.29
CA VAL A 14 11.06 -14.70 -4.10
C VAL A 14 12.26 -14.11 -3.38
N GLY A 15 13.27 -13.64 -4.11
CA GLY A 15 14.40 -12.91 -3.53
C GLY A 15 13.98 -11.62 -2.84
N PHE A 16 13.06 -10.86 -3.46
CA PHE A 16 12.53 -9.63 -2.90
C PHE A 16 11.73 -9.84 -1.62
N LEU A 17 10.95 -10.93 -1.54
CA LEU A 17 10.23 -11.31 -0.32
C LEU A 17 11.17 -11.50 0.89
N GLY A 18 12.44 -11.89 0.67
CA GLY A 18 13.44 -12.00 1.73
C GLY A 18 13.88 -10.67 2.35
N PHE A 19 13.67 -9.54 1.65
CA PHE A 19 13.97 -8.19 2.15
C PHE A 19 12.79 -7.53 2.84
N ILE A 20 11.58 -8.11 2.74
CA ILE A 20 10.39 -7.59 3.40
C ILE A 20 10.40 -8.05 4.85
N LYS A 21 10.50 -7.08 5.76
CA LYS A 21 10.31 -7.26 7.19
C LYS A 21 8.83 -7.11 7.50
N PRO A 22 8.21 -8.09 8.19
CA PRO A 22 6.84 -7.91 8.69
C PRO A 22 6.83 -6.73 9.65
N GLN A 23 5.88 -5.81 9.46
CA GLN A 23 5.63 -4.75 10.42
C GLN A 23 4.60 -5.20 11.44
N ALA A 24 4.72 -4.73 12.69
CA ALA A 24 3.69 -4.95 13.67
C ALA A 24 2.41 -4.25 13.19
N LEU A 25 1.37 -5.03 12.93
CA LEU A 25 0.04 -4.48 12.82
C LEU A 25 -0.46 -4.23 14.24
N GLU A 26 -0.38 -2.96 14.65
CA GLU A 26 -1.24 -2.47 15.72
C GLU A 26 -2.71 -2.74 15.34
N ALA A 27 -3.62 -2.84 16.30
CA ALA A 27 -5.04 -3.22 16.11
C ALA A 27 -5.90 -2.20 15.31
N GLN A 28 -5.30 -1.56 14.31
CA GLN A 28 -5.92 -0.60 13.41
C GLN A 28 -6.85 -1.34 12.46
N LEU A 29 -8.11 -0.94 12.47
CA LEU A 29 -9.04 -1.36 11.43
C LEU A 29 -8.64 -0.71 10.10
N ALA A 30 -8.75 -1.47 9.02
CA ALA A 30 -8.67 -0.93 7.67
C ALA A 30 -9.72 0.17 7.48
N ASP A 31 -9.40 1.18 6.65
CA ASP A 31 -10.41 2.18 6.28
C ASP A 31 -11.58 1.51 5.57
N ALA A 32 -12.77 1.67 6.14
CA ALA A 32 -14.00 1.05 5.64
C ALA A 32 -14.52 1.68 4.33
N SER A 33 -13.95 2.82 3.91
CA SER A 33 -14.41 3.62 2.77
C SER A 33 -13.28 4.36 2.07
N ALA A 34 -13.34 4.41 0.74
CA ALA A 34 -12.42 5.17 -0.11
C ALA A 34 -12.42 6.68 0.20
N THR A 35 -13.55 7.25 0.67
CA THR A 35 -13.61 8.68 1.04
C THR A 35 -12.85 8.97 2.32
N THR A 36 -12.93 8.07 3.31
CA THR A 36 -12.14 8.16 4.54
C THR A 36 -10.66 8.04 4.24
N LEU A 37 -10.28 7.11 3.36
CA LEU A 37 -8.91 6.95 2.87
C LEU A 37 -8.40 8.21 2.15
N GLY A 38 -9.16 8.75 1.19
CA GLY A 38 -8.74 9.92 0.42
C GLY A 38 -8.49 11.16 1.29
N LEU A 39 -9.05 11.18 2.49
CA LEU A 39 -8.86 12.21 3.50
C LEU A 39 -7.87 11.79 4.60
N SER A 40 -7.19 10.65 4.44
CA SER A 40 -6.25 10.08 5.41
C SER A 40 -6.87 9.95 6.81
N GLY A 41 -8.15 9.60 6.89
CA GLY A 41 -8.89 9.50 8.15
C GLY A 41 -9.25 10.84 8.81
N ASN A 42 -9.00 11.98 8.15
CA ASN A 42 -9.27 13.32 8.69
C ASN A 42 -10.74 13.77 8.58
N ASN A 43 -11.66 12.82 8.44
CA ASN A 43 -13.10 13.06 8.33
C ASN A 43 -13.88 12.54 9.55
N THR A 44 -13.22 12.32 10.70
CA THR A 44 -13.81 11.73 11.92
C THR A 44 -15.11 12.40 12.38
N ALA A 45 -15.25 13.72 12.18
CA ALA A 45 -16.44 14.48 12.59
C ALA A 45 -17.60 14.46 11.56
N THR A 46 -17.31 14.14 10.29
CA THR A 46 -18.28 14.26 9.19
C THR A 46 -18.67 12.92 8.57
N VAL A 47 -17.87 11.88 8.81
CA VAL A 47 -18.06 10.53 8.29
C VAL A 47 -19.34 9.88 8.82
N ARG A 48 -20.07 9.18 7.95
CA ARG A 48 -21.33 8.50 8.25
C ARG A 48 -21.37 7.14 7.55
N GLY A 49 -22.29 6.26 7.95
CA GLY A 49 -22.43 4.95 7.34
C GLY A 49 -21.10 4.19 7.38
N PHE A 50 -20.67 3.65 6.24
CA PHE A 50 -19.49 2.77 6.19
C PHE A 50 -18.22 3.32 6.78
N GLY A 51 -17.82 4.51 6.35
CA GLY A 51 -16.58 5.10 6.81
C GLY A 51 -16.54 5.27 8.33
N ALA A 52 -17.71 5.35 9.00
CA ALA A 52 -17.78 5.54 10.44
C ALA A 52 -17.27 4.31 11.22
N ILE A 53 -17.31 3.10 10.64
CA ILE A 53 -16.87 1.86 11.32
C ILE A 53 -15.40 1.97 11.74
N SER A 54 -14.53 2.47 10.86
CA SER A 54 -13.08 2.48 11.09
C SER A 54 -12.56 3.74 11.77
N VAL A 55 -13.23 4.89 11.63
CA VAL A 55 -12.71 6.18 12.13
C VAL A 55 -13.52 6.85 13.24
N ASN A 56 -14.84 6.65 13.31
CA ASN A 56 -15.68 7.18 14.41
C ASN A 56 -17.05 6.50 14.44
N PRO A 57 -17.25 5.47 15.28
CA PRO A 57 -18.51 4.73 15.34
C PRO A 57 -19.74 5.58 15.70
N ALA A 58 -19.56 6.75 16.35
CA ALA A 58 -20.68 7.66 16.63
C ALA A 58 -21.34 8.19 15.35
N GLY A 59 -20.61 8.20 14.23
CA GLY A 59 -21.12 8.53 12.89
C GLY A 59 -22.22 7.59 12.40
N LEU A 60 -22.33 6.36 12.95
CA LEU A 60 -23.38 5.41 12.62
C LEU A 60 -24.77 5.88 13.07
N ALA A 61 -24.84 6.70 14.13
CA ALA A 61 -26.10 7.23 14.65
C ALA A 61 -26.50 8.58 14.01
N MET A 62 -25.69 9.13 13.10
CA MET A 62 -25.98 10.40 12.45
C MET A 62 -27.04 10.22 11.35
N SER A 63 -27.91 11.22 11.19
CA SER A 63 -28.92 11.22 10.11
C SER A 63 -28.28 10.99 8.73
N GLY A 64 -28.87 10.14 7.90
CA GLY A 64 -28.27 9.71 6.63
C GLY A 64 -27.28 8.54 6.74
N SER A 65 -26.99 8.04 7.95
CA SER A 65 -26.40 6.70 8.15
C SER A 65 -27.50 5.65 8.00
N GLY A 66 -27.57 5.02 6.84
CA GLY A 66 -28.58 4.02 6.48
C GLY A 66 -28.01 2.61 6.33
N PHE A 67 -28.75 1.76 5.62
CA PHE A 67 -28.21 0.50 5.15
C PHE A 67 -27.16 0.76 4.09
N SER A 68 -26.03 0.07 4.17
CA SER A 68 -25.04 0.05 3.10
C SER A 68 -24.35 -1.32 3.09
N LEU A 69 -23.94 -1.80 1.91
CA LEU A 69 -23.14 -3.02 1.70
C LEU A 69 -21.88 -2.71 0.87
N ALA A 70 -20.70 -3.11 1.34
CA ALA A 70 -19.44 -3.04 0.61
C ALA A 70 -18.80 -4.43 0.57
N LEU A 71 -18.43 -4.87 -0.63
CA LEU A 71 -17.83 -6.17 -0.88
C LEU A 71 -16.45 -5.95 -1.48
N PHE A 72 -15.43 -6.54 -0.85
CA PHE A 72 -14.03 -6.45 -1.29
C PHE A 72 -13.51 -5.03 -1.58
N PRO A 73 -13.83 -3.95 -0.83
CA PRO A 73 -13.03 -2.73 -0.96
C PRO A 73 -11.56 -3.06 -0.65
N THR A 74 -10.71 -2.78 -1.62
CA THR A 74 -9.26 -2.94 -1.53
C THR A 74 -8.59 -1.58 -1.53
N GLN A 75 -7.56 -1.46 -0.72
CA GLN A 75 -6.74 -0.28 -0.59
C GLN A 75 -5.28 -0.68 -0.60
N ILE A 76 -4.47 0.10 -1.32
CA ILE A 76 -3.03 -0.11 -1.43
C ILE A 76 -2.37 1.21 -1.05
N ARG A 77 -1.46 1.14 -0.08
CA ARG A 77 -0.61 2.23 0.39
C ARG A 77 0.83 1.81 0.13
N SER A 78 1.62 2.67 -0.49
CA SER A 78 3.02 2.38 -0.71
C SER A 78 3.86 3.63 -0.54
N ASP A 79 5.02 3.48 0.07
CA ASP A 79 6.04 4.52 0.11
C ASP A 79 7.36 3.95 -0.40
N LEU A 80 8.12 4.76 -1.12
CA LEU A 80 9.38 4.39 -1.74
C LEU A 80 10.32 5.59 -1.72
N ASN A 81 11.54 5.38 -1.22
CA ASN A 81 12.54 6.43 -1.11
C ASN A 81 13.97 5.85 -1.21
N PRO A 82 14.93 6.49 -1.91
CA PRO A 82 14.82 7.72 -2.70
C PRO A 82 14.29 7.55 -4.12
N ILE A 83 14.29 6.35 -4.70
CA ILE A 83 13.64 6.09 -5.99
C ILE A 83 12.14 5.96 -5.73
N ARG A 84 11.34 6.91 -6.21
CA ARG A 84 9.92 7.04 -5.90
C ARG A 84 9.07 6.32 -6.94
N LEU A 85 7.82 6.03 -6.59
CA LEU A 85 6.87 5.42 -7.53
C LEU A 85 6.65 6.29 -8.79
N ALA A 86 6.75 7.61 -8.66
CA ALA A 86 6.68 8.54 -9.79
C ALA A 86 7.85 8.33 -10.78
N ASP A 87 9.07 8.14 -10.28
CA ASP A 87 10.26 7.91 -11.11
C ASP A 87 10.13 6.62 -11.94
N LEU A 88 9.51 5.59 -11.36
CA LEU A 88 9.22 4.33 -12.06
C LEU A 88 8.19 4.50 -13.19
N GLY A 89 7.27 5.47 -13.04
CA GLY A 89 6.29 5.81 -14.06
C GLY A 89 6.93 6.38 -15.32
N ASP A 90 7.98 7.19 -15.17
CA ASP A 90 8.68 7.87 -16.27
C ASP A 90 9.45 6.89 -17.18
N VAL A 91 9.89 5.77 -16.62
CA VAL A 91 10.62 4.72 -17.34
C VAL A 91 9.77 3.49 -17.63
N GLN A 92 8.45 3.58 -17.42
CA GLN A 92 7.57 2.44 -17.62
C GLN A 92 7.58 1.99 -19.09
N ARG A 93 7.77 0.67 -19.31
CA ARG A 93 7.79 0.02 -20.65
C ARG A 93 9.00 0.36 -21.52
N ILE A 94 10.00 1.05 -20.99
CA ILE A 94 11.30 1.23 -21.66
C ILE A 94 12.41 0.58 -20.85
N ILE A 95 13.54 0.32 -21.50
CA ILE A 95 14.76 -0.03 -20.77
C ILE A 95 15.23 1.25 -20.07
N ILE A 96 15.45 1.15 -18.76
CA ILE A 96 15.92 2.28 -17.94
C ILE A 96 17.24 2.79 -18.56
N PRO A 97 17.32 4.08 -18.97
CA PRO A 97 18.53 4.65 -19.54
C PRO A 97 19.69 4.59 -18.56
N GLU A 98 20.91 4.43 -19.07
CA GLU A 98 22.12 4.31 -18.24
C GLU A 98 22.31 5.50 -17.29
N VAL A 99 22.13 6.71 -17.81
CA VAL A 99 22.20 7.95 -17.01
C VAL A 99 21.17 7.96 -15.87
N THR A 100 19.99 7.38 -16.09
CA THR A 100 18.95 7.27 -15.05
C THR A 100 19.35 6.26 -13.97
N LYS A 101 19.96 5.12 -14.36
CA LYS A 101 20.47 4.13 -13.40
C LYS A 101 21.57 4.73 -12.51
N GLU A 102 22.51 5.44 -13.11
CA GLU A 102 23.61 6.10 -12.38
C GLU A 102 23.08 7.15 -11.40
N ASP A 103 22.14 7.99 -11.83
CA ASP A 103 21.48 8.98 -10.99
C ASP A 103 20.73 8.33 -9.82
N TRP A 104 19.96 7.28 -10.08
CA TRP A 104 19.23 6.53 -9.05
C TRP A 104 20.18 5.88 -8.04
N LEU A 105 21.26 5.25 -8.51
CA LEU A 105 22.27 4.64 -7.66
C LEU A 105 23.00 5.68 -6.82
N ALA A 106 23.30 6.85 -7.39
CA ALA A 106 23.91 7.95 -6.64
C ALA A 106 23.00 8.45 -5.51
N ARG A 107 21.70 8.60 -5.77
CA ARG A 107 20.71 8.96 -4.73
C ARG A 107 20.65 7.93 -3.62
N VAL A 108 20.53 6.65 -3.97
CA VAL A 108 20.49 5.54 -3.01
C VAL A 108 21.76 5.47 -2.17
N THR A 109 22.92 5.67 -2.79
CA THR A 109 24.21 5.67 -2.07
C THR A 109 24.30 6.84 -1.11
N THR A 110 23.81 8.02 -1.52
CA THR A 110 23.79 9.23 -0.69
C THR A 110 22.87 9.07 0.52
N GLU A 111 21.70 8.47 0.36
CA GLU A 111 20.75 8.20 1.45
C GLU A 111 21.07 6.92 2.24
N GLY A 112 22.09 6.17 1.85
CA GLY A 112 22.54 4.95 2.53
C GLY A 112 21.69 3.70 2.24
N GLY A 113 20.71 3.78 1.34
CA GLY A 113 19.89 2.65 0.90
C GLY A 113 18.56 3.06 0.26
N GLN A 114 17.87 2.09 -0.33
CA GLN A 114 16.48 2.22 -0.78
C GLN A 114 15.56 1.64 0.28
N THR A 115 14.62 2.42 0.76
CA THR A 115 13.59 1.99 1.70
C THR A 115 12.23 2.03 1.04
N GLY A 116 11.31 1.23 1.58
CA GLY A 116 9.93 1.31 1.18
C GLY A 116 9.01 0.58 2.14
N SER A 117 7.73 0.90 2.01
CA SER A 117 6.64 0.22 2.70
C SER A 117 5.52 -0.10 1.74
N LEU A 118 4.80 -1.18 2.02
CA LEU A 118 3.61 -1.61 1.31
C LEU A 118 2.56 -2.00 2.35
N GLY A 119 1.41 -1.36 2.30
CA GLY A 119 0.20 -1.70 3.03
C GLY A 119 -0.90 -2.08 2.05
N ILE A 120 -1.52 -3.24 2.24
CA ILE A 120 -2.71 -3.68 1.52
C ILE A 120 -3.80 -3.92 2.55
N ASP A 121 -4.92 -3.24 2.38
CA ASP A 121 -6.09 -3.40 3.21
C ASP A 121 -7.23 -3.97 2.36
N ILE A 122 -7.80 -5.09 2.76
CA ILE A 122 -8.89 -5.75 2.05
C ILE A 122 -10.03 -5.89 3.04
N SER A 123 -11.11 -5.12 2.91
CA SER A 123 -12.33 -5.45 3.66
C SER A 123 -13.13 -6.44 2.84
N GLU A 124 -13.19 -7.69 3.27
CA GLU A 124 -13.88 -8.76 2.54
C GLU A 124 -15.39 -8.52 2.56
N LEU A 125 -15.89 -8.02 3.69
CA LEU A 125 -17.29 -7.68 3.90
C LEU A 125 -17.37 -6.51 4.88
N ALA A 126 -18.08 -5.45 4.50
CA ALA A 126 -18.56 -4.45 5.44
C ALA A 126 -20.04 -4.19 5.21
N PHE A 127 -20.84 -4.12 6.28
CA PHE A 127 -22.23 -3.64 6.20
C PHE A 127 -22.58 -2.72 7.37
N THR A 128 -23.48 -1.77 7.12
CA THR A 128 -24.11 -0.95 8.16
C THR A 128 -25.62 -1.11 8.10
N SER A 129 -26.27 -0.98 9.24
CA SER A 129 -27.73 -0.92 9.35
C SER A 129 -28.11 -0.02 10.51
N GLY A 130 -28.42 1.25 10.20
CA GLY A 130 -28.66 2.28 11.21
C GLY A 130 -27.43 2.45 12.11
N ASN A 131 -27.61 2.23 13.41
CA ASN A 131 -26.57 2.42 14.43
C ASN A 131 -25.62 1.20 14.56
N PHE A 132 -25.80 0.17 13.73
CA PHE A 132 -24.95 -1.01 13.73
C PHE A 132 -24.00 -1.00 12.52
N GLY A 133 -22.75 -1.41 12.75
CA GLY A 133 -21.74 -1.60 11.71
C GLY A 133 -20.93 -2.86 11.96
N PHE A 134 -20.62 -3.57 10.89
CA PHE A 134 -19.78 -4.76 10.88
C PHE A 134 -18.77 -4.68 9.75
N GLN A 135 -17.52 -5.05 10.03
CA GLN A 135 -16.44 -5.14 9.05
C GLN A 135 -15.57 -6.36 9.33
N LEU A 136 -15.29 -7.12 8.29
CA LEU A 136 -14.26 -8.14 8.24
C LEU A 136 -13.19 -7.69 7.26
N SER A 137 -11.94 -7.54 7.73
CA SER A 137 -10.84 -7.07 6.90
C SER A 137 -9.54 -7.80 7.17
N THR A 138 -8.80 -8.06 6.10
CA THR A 138 -7.43 -8.56 6.09
C THR A 138 -6.49 -7.39 5.80
N LEU A 139 -5.50 -7.19 6.66
CA LEU A 139 -4.46 -6.17 6.49
C LEU A 139 -3.11 -6.85 6.29
N MET A 140 -2.35 -6.40 5.29
CA MET A 140 -1.00 -6.87 5.00
C MET A 140 -0.07 -5.67 4.98
N VAL A 141 0.91 -5.62 5.88
CA VAL A 141 1.88 -4.53 5.92
C VAL A 141 3.29 -5.11 5.90
N GLY A 142 4.13 -4.58 5.03
CA GLY A 142 5.54 -4.94 4.93
C GLY A 142 6.39 -3.71 4.66
N ALA A 143 7.57 -3.69 5.26
CA ALA A 143 8.59 -2.69 4.94
C ALA A 143 9.86 -3.39 4.47
N PHE A 144 10.64 -2.73 3.62
CA PHE A 144 11.92 -3.25 3.17
C PHE A 144 12.98 -2.16 3.21
N SER A 145 14.23 -2.59 3.30
CA SER A 145 15.40 -1.74 3.24
C SER A 145 16.49 -2.49 2.47
N LEU A 146 16.85 -1.94 1.32
CA LEU A 146 17.85 -2.48 0.41
C LEU A 146 19.12 -1.63 0.54
N SER A 147 20.26 -2.28 0.71
CA SER A 147 21.55 -1.57 0.69
C SER A 147 21.88 -1.08 -0.72
N PRO A 148 22.76 -0.07 -0.87
CA PRO A 148 23.17 0.43 -2.18
C PRO A 148 23.67 -0.67 -3.13
N GLY A 149 24.44 -1.63 -2.62
CA GLY A 149 24.93 -2.76 -3.43
C GLY A 149 23.83 -3.72 -3.91
N VAL A 150 22.74 -3.88 -3.16
CA VAL A 150 21.58 -4.66 -3.63
C VAL A 150 20.86 -3.90 -4.74
N VAL A 151 20.72 -2.58 -4.61
CA VAL A 151 20.09 -1.74 -5.64
C VAL A 151 20.94 -1.69 -6.91
N GLU A 152 22.26 -1.58 -6.80
CA GLU A 152 23.18 -1.68 -7.92
C GLU A 152 22.97 -2.97 -8.71
N GLY A 153 22.95 -4.11 -8.01
CA GLY A 153 22.69 -5.42 -8.63
C GLY A 153 21.27 -5.61 -9.18
N LEU A 154 20.31 -4.72 -8.86
CA LEU A 154 18.98 -4.72 -9.48
C LEU A 154 18.92 -3.82 -10.73
N LEU A 155 19.78 -2.80 -10.82
CA LEU A 155 19.84 -1.88 -11.95
C LEU A 155 20.67 -2.44 -13.12
N TYR A 156 21.64 -3.32 -12.83
CA TYR A 156 22.62 -3.88 -13.78
C TYR A 156 22.51 -5.39 -13.93
#